data_AF-A0A7X7KBF8-F1
#
_entry.id   AF-A0A7X7KBF8-F1
#
_cell.length_a   1.000
_cell.length_b   1.000
_cell.length_c   1.000
_cell.angle_alpha   90.00
_cell.angle_beta   90.00
_cell.angle_gamma   90.00
#
_symmetry.space_group_name_H-M   'P 1'
#
loop_
_entity.id
_entity.type
_entity.pdbx_description
1 polymer ?
#
loop_
_entity_poly.entity_id
_entity_poly.type
_entity_poly.pdbx_seq_one_letter_code
_entity_poly.pdbx_strand_id
1 'polypeptide(L)'
;VGLTLAQAQEEGRDVRVATKRVSELATTPRPKIEGETRGIVKIVVDAATDEVLGAALMHVHSQELVNLVALAMRHGVPASTLRDAIYTHPSSSEVLNEVLSALEAAPARPPAGREPA
;
A
#
# COMPACT_ATOMS: atom_id res chain seq x y z
N VAL A 1 -7.80 5.74 -5.44
CA VAL A 1 -7.50 7.09 -4.88
C VAL A 1 -6.12 7.51 -5.34
N GLY A 2 -5.87 8.82 -5.46
CA GLY A 2 -4.56 9.33 -5.88
C GLY A 2 -4.26 9.15 -7.37
N LEU A 3 -2.97 9.19 -7.69
CA LEU A 3 -2.47 9.09 -9.05
C LEU A 3 -2.45 7.65 -9.55
N THR A 4 -2.79 7.48 -10.82
CA THR A 4 -2.44 6.27 -11.58
C THR A 4 -0.95 6.28 -11.94
N LEU A 5 -0.43 5.13 -12.38
CA LEU A 5 0.94 5.04 -12.89
C LEU A 5 1.18 6.03 -14.05
N ALA A 6 0.25 6.09 -15.00
CA ALA A 6 0.37 6.99 -16.15
C ALA A 6 0.41 8.46 -15.71
N GLN A 7 -0.50 8.88 -14.81
CA GLN A 7 -0.52 10.25 -14.29
C GLN A 7 0.77 10.59 -13.53
N ALA A 8 1.27 9.69 -12.68
CA ALA A 8 2.52 9.93 -11.95
C ALA A 8 3.72 10.07 -12.89
N GLN A 9 3.78 9.26 -13.97
CA GLN A 9 4.80 9.36 -15.00
C GLN A 9 4.67 10.65 -15.83
N GLU A 10 3.45 11.06 -16.18
CA GLU A 10 3.17 12.33 -16.86
C GLU A 10 3.60 13.55 -16.01
N GLU A 11 3.49 13.45 -14.69
CA GLU A 11 4.00 14.45 -13.74
C GLU A 11 5.53 14.41 -13.57
N GLY A 12 6.23 13.50 -14.27
CA GLY A 12 7.68 13.36 -14.20
C GLY A 12 8.21 12.72 -12.91
N ARG A 13 7.36 12.00 -12.16
CA ARG A 13 7.75 11.28 -10.94
C ARG A 13 8.50 10.00 -11.28
N ASP A 14 9.55 9.71 -10.53
CA ASP A 14 10.11 8.36 -10.48
C ASP A 14 9.27 7.50 -9.52
N VAL A 15 8.82 6.33 -9.99
CA VAL A 15 7.78 5.56 -9.32
C VAL A 15 8.10 4.08 -9.24
N ARG A 16 7.81 3.50 -8.07
CA ARG A 16 7.76 2.06 -7.85
C ARG A 16 6.29 1.62 -7.80
N VAL A 17 6.01 0.44 -8.35
CA VAL A 17 4.64 -0.09 -8.40
C VAL A 17 4.61 -1.47 -7.77
N ALA A 18 3.77 -1.61 -6.75
CA ALA A 18 3.43 -2.90 -6.18
C ALA A 18 2.12 -3.38 -6.79
N THR A 19 2.05 -4.62 -7.25
CA THR A 19 0.81 -5.21 -7.76
C THR A 19 0.77 -6.70 -7.45
N LYS A 20 -0.34 -7.17 -6.87
CA LYS A 20 -0.62 -8.61 -6.70
C LYS A 20 -2.09 -8.91 -6.96
N ARG A 21 -2.36 -10.09 -7.51
CA ARG A 21 -3.73 -10.64 -7.51
C ARG A 21 -4.07 -11.15 -6.12
N VAL A 22 -5.33 -11.02 -5.72
CA VAL A 22 -5.81 -11.51 -4.41
C VAL A 22 -5.60 -13.02 -4.27
N SER A 23 -5.72 -13.76 -5.38
CA SER A 23 -5.46 -15.21 -5.43
C SER A 23 -4.00 -15.59 -5.13
N GLU A 24 -3.06 -14.66 -5.26
CA GLU A 24 -1.63 -14.88 -5.03
C GLU A 24 -1.18 -14.49 -3.63
N LEU A 25 -2.11 -13.95 -2.82
CA LEU A 25 -1.81 -13.59 -1.43
C LEU A 25 -1.63 -14.86 -0.60
N ALA A 26 -0.40 -15.07 -0.12
CA ALA A 26 0.01 -16.19 0.69
C ALA A 26 -0.25 -15.93 2.18
N THR A 27 -0.04 -14.70 2.65
CA THR A 27 -0.08 -14.33 4.07
C THR A 27 -1.31 -13.53 4.46
N THR A 28 -2.21 -13.22 3.51
CA THR A 28 -3.49 -12.55 3.75
C THR A 28 -4.66 -13.54 3.61
N PRO A 29 -5.09 -14.25 4.66
CA PRO A 29 -6.11 -15.31 4.53
C PRO A 29 -7.55 -14.80 4.47
N ARG A 30 -7.84 -13.56 4.88
CA ARG A 30 -9.20 -12.99 4.96
C ARG A 30 -10.04 -13.22 3.68
N PRO A 31 -9.55 -12.94 2.46
CA PRO A 31 -10.29 -13.22 1.22
C PRO A 31 -10.63 -14.70 1.01
N LYS A 32 -9.76 -15.63 1.44
CA LYS A 32 -10.00 -17.08 1.35
C LYS A 32 -11.08 -17.53 2.34
N ILE A 33 -11.05 -16.99 3.55
CA ILE A 33 -12.04 -17.29 4.61
C ILE A 33 -13.45 -16.90 4.16
N GLU A 34 -13.59 -15.77 3.46
CA GLU A 34 -14.89 -15.26 3.01
C GLU A 34 -15.29 -15.75 1.62
N GLY A 35 -14.49 -16.59 0.98
CA GLY A 35 -14.77 -17.12 -0.36
C GLY A 35 -14.59 -16.12 -1.50
N GLU A 36 -14.04 -14.94 -1.23
CA GLU A 36 -13.85 -13.84 -2.20
C GLU A 36 -12.38 -13.68 -2.60
N THR A 37 -11.85 -14.65 -3.34
CA THR A 37 -10.43 -14.71 -3.75
C THR A 37 -10.10 -13.97 -5.04
N ARG A 38 -11.12 -13.41 -5.71
CA ARG A 38 -10.94 -12.61 -6.91
C ARG A 38 -10.52 -11.20 -6.55
N GLY A 39 -9.67 -10.61 -7.38
CA GLY A 39 -9.28 -9.22 -7.19
C GLY A 39 -7.83 -8.92 -7.53
N ILE A 40 -7.51 -7.64 -7.43
CA ILE A 40 -6.17 -7.12 -7.63
C ILE A 40 -5.95 -5.91 -6.72
N VAL A 41 -4.74 -5.80 -6.18
CA VAL A 41 -4.29 -4.64 -5.43
C VAL A 41 -3.11 -4.05 -6.16
N LYS A 42 -3.15 -2.74 -6.42
CA LYS A 42 -2.08 -1.96 -7.01
C LYS A 42 -1.81 -0.71 -6.19
N ILE A 43 -0.55 -0.46 -5.85
CA ILE A 43 -0.11 0.74 -5.13
C ILE A 43 1.05 1.38 -5.90
N VAL A 44 0.96 2.68 -6.12
CA VAL A 44 1.98 3.52 -6.76
C VAL A 44 2.69 4.31 -5.67
N VAL A 45 4.01 4.22 -5.62
CA VAL A 45 4.85 4.81 -4.58
C VAL A 45 5.94 5.64 -5.24
N ASP A 46 6.21 6.83 -4.71
CA ASP A 46 7.33 7.65 -5.14
C ASP A 46 8.66 6.94 -4.81
N ALA A 47 9.55 6.86 -5.79
CA ALA A 47 10.82 6.16 -5.62
C ALA A 47 11.78 6.90 -4.69
N ALA A 48 11.72 8.24 -4.67
CA ALA A 48 12.61 9.08 -3.89
C ALA A 48 12.09 9.32 -2.46
N THR A 49 10.79 9.54 -2.29
CA THR A 49 10.22 9.91 -0.98
C THR A 49 9.62 8.75 -0.20
N ASP A 50 9.40 7.60 -0.85
CA ASP A 50 8.64 6.46 -0.32
C ASP A 50 7.17 6.79 -0.01
N GLU A 51 6.64 7.93 -0.49
CA GLU A 51 5.25 8.30 -0.27
C GLU A 51 4.31 7.52 -1.21
N VAL A 52 3.13 7.18 -0.70
CA VAL A 52 2.07 6.62 -1.55
C VAL A 52 1.51 7.72 -2.44
N LEU A 53 1.64 7.57 -3.75
CA LEU A 53 1.09 8.49 -4.75
C LEU A 53 -0.35 8.12 -5.15
N GLY A 54 -0.67 6.83 -5.11
CA GLY A 54 -2.02 6.36 -5.38
C GLY A 54 -2.19 4.86 -5.18
N ALA A 55 -3.46 4.43 -5.15
CA ALA A 55 -3.81 3.03 -5.01
C ALA A 55 -5.14 2.69 -5.69
N ALA A 56 -5.21 1.46 -6.21
CA ALA A 56 -6.39 0.81 -6.71
C ALA A 56 -6.56 -0.54 -5.99
N LEU A 57 -7.66 -0.68 -5.25
CA LEU A 57 -7.95 -1.84 -4.41
C LEU A 57 -9.26 -2.50 -4.89
N MET A 58 -9.15 -3.73 -5.39
CA MET A 58 -10.31 -4.55 -5.74
C MET A 58 -10.18 -5.88 -5.00
N HIS A 59 -10.78 -5.98 -3.82
CA HIS A 59 -10.86 -7.19 -2.99
C HIS A 59 -11.90 -6.99 -1.87
N VAL A 60 -12.14 -8.01 -1.06
CA VAL A 60 -13.09 -7.91 0.05
C VAL A 60 -12.70 -6.83 1.07
N HIS A 61 -13.66 -5.97 1.42
CA HIS A 61 -13.50 -4.79 2.29
C HIS A 61 -12.65 -3.65 1.73
N SER A 62 -12.43 -3.59 0.40
CA SER A 62 -11.65 -2.50 -0.21
C SER A 62 -12.27 -1.11 0.00
N GLN A 63 -13.60 -1.04 0.16
CA GLN A 63 -14.32 0.21 0.44
C GLN A 63 -13.92 0.86 1.78
N GLU A 64 -13.48 0.06 2.75
CA GLU A 64 -12.97 0.55 4.03
C GLU A 64 -11.45 0.80 3.96
N LEU A 65 -10.71 -0.15 3.36
CA LEU A 65 -9.25 -0.07 3.30
C LEU A 65 -8.75 1.12 2.48
N VAL A 66 -9.49 1.54 1.45
CA VAL A 66 -9.12 2.70 0.64
C VAL A 66 -9.07 3.99 1.46
N ASN A 67 -9.87 4.10 2.53
CA ASN A 67 -9.85 5.26 3.42
C ASN A 67 -8.55 5.32 4.24
N LEU A 68 -8.02 4.16 4.67
CA LEU A 68 -6.72 4.09 5.33
C LEU A 68 -5.59 4.56 4.39
N VAL A 69 -5.62 4.14 3.13
CA VAL A 69 -4.63 4.58 2.14
C VAL A 69 -4.74 6.08 1.88
N ALA A 70 -5.96 6.61 1.74
CA ALA A 70 -6.18 8.04 1.56
C ALA A 70 -5.68 8.87 2.76
N LEU A 71 -5.88 8.37 3.99
CA LEU A 71 -5.34 9.00 5.21
C LEU A 71 -3.81 9.00 5.20
N ALA A 72 -3.19 7.86 4.85
CA ALA A 72 -1.74 7.74 4.74
C ALA A 72 -1.17 8.75 3.72
N MET A 73 -1.79 8.87 2.55
CA MET A 73 -1.41 9.85 1.53
C MET A 73 -1.54 11.29 2.05
N ARG A 74 -2.64 11.63 2.72
CA ARG A 74 -2.88 12.97 3.26
C ARG A 74 -1.81 13.41 4.26
N HIS A 75 -1.22 12.47 4.98
CA HIS A 75 -0.22 12.74 6.00
C HIS A 75 1.22 12.40 5.57
N GLY A 76 1.46 12.10 4.29
CA GLY A 76 2.79 11.74 3.81
C GLY A 76 3.38 10.53 4.52
N VAL A 77 2.53 9.57 4.90
CA VAL A 77 2.97 8.35 5.58
C VAL A 77 3.75 7.50 4.57
N PRO A 78 5.01 7.09 4.89
CA PRO A 78 5.79 6.26 3.98
C PRO A 78 5.11 4.92 3.71
N ALA A 79 5.24 4.42 2.48
CA ALA A 79 4.75 3.11 2.09
C ALA A 79 5.41 1.99 2.93
N SER A 80 6.69 2.14 3.30
CA SER A 80 7.35 1.26 4.26
C SER A 80 6.66 1.22 5.62
N THR A 81 6.09 2.33 6.10
CA THR A 81 5.32 2.35 7.35
C THR A 81 4.02 1.54 7.20
N LEU A 82 3.33 1.65 6.08
CA LEU A 82 2.15 0.81 5.80
C LEU A 82 2.53 -0.68 5.64
N ARG A 83 3.70 -0.97 5.06
CA ARG A 83 4.24 -2.32 4.87
C ARG A 83 4.62 -2.97 6.20
N ASP A 84 5.19 -2.21 7.13
CA ASP A 84 5.75 -2.73 8.38
C ASP A 84 4.78 -2.58 9.57
N ALA A 85 3.62 -1.96 9.35
CA ALA A 85 2.58 -1.82 10.37
C ALA A 85 2.04 -3.18 10.83
N ILE A 86 1.68 -3.24 12.11
CA ILE A 86 1.03 -4.40 12.71
C ILE A 86 -0.47 -4.31 12.40
N TYR A 87 -0.97 -5.23 11.58
CA TYR A 87 -2.39 -5.41 11.34
C TYR A 87 -2.91 -6.61 12.12
N THR A 88 -4.21 -6.60 12.42
CA THR A 88 -4.86 -7.74 13.04
C THR A 88 -4.94 -8.92 12.07
N HIS A 89 -4.73 -10.13 12.59
CA HIS A 89 -4.82 -11.36 11.82
C HIS A 89 -6.04 -12.19 12.26
N PRO A 90 -6.90 -12.65 11.34
CA PRO A 90 -6.93 -12.33 9.91
C PRO A 90 -7.70 -11.03 9.62
N SER A 91 -7.20 -10.15 8.77
CA SER A 91 -7.91 -8.96 8.28
C SER A 91 -7.60 -8.66 6.81
N SER A 92 -8.46 -7.86 6.17
CA SER A 92 -8.22 -7.44 4.78
C SER A 92 -7.05 -6.45 4.68
N SER A 93 -6.74 -5.74 5.77
CA SER A 93 -5.68 -4.73 5.81
C SER A 93 -4.27 -5.31 5.72
N GLU A 94 -4.08 -6.58 6.09
CA GLU A 94 -2.80 -7.31 5.94
C GLU A 94 -2.30 -7.34 4.49
N VAL A 95 -3.18 -7.14 3.51
CA VAL A 95 -2.81 -7.01 2.10
C VAL A 95 -1.76 -5.91 1.87
N LEU A 96 -1.76 -4.87 2.71
CA LEU A 96 -0.77 -3.80 2.63
C LEU A 96 0.63 -4.31 2.98
N ASN A 97 0.79 -5.19 3.99
CA ASN A 97 2.09 -5.81 4.29
C ASN A 97 2.59 -6.59 3.06
N GLU A 98 1.74 -7.47 2.54
CA GLU A 98 2.14 -8.46 1.54
C GLU A 98 2.31 -7.87 0.12
N VAL A 99 1.54 -6.85 -0.23
CA VAL A 99 1.68 -6.16 -1.53
C VAL A 99 2.90 -5.25 -1.51
N LEU A 100 3.06 -4.43 -0.46
CA LEU A 100 4.18 -3.49 -0.38
C LEU A 100 5.53 -4.19 -0.15
N SER A 101 5.54 -5.43 0.37
CA SER A 101 6.76 -6.24 0.45
C SER A 101 7.30 -6.67 -0.91
N ALA A 102 6.53 -6.56 -1.99
CA ALA A 102 7.01 -6.79 -3.35
C ALA A 102 7.88 -5.65 -3.88
N LEU A 103 7.87 -4.48 -3.22
CA LEU A 103 8.76 -3.39 -3.54
C LEU A 103 10.15 -3.66 -2.98
N GLU A 104 11.18 -3.36 -3.76
CA GLU A 104 12.54 -3.27 -3.25
C GLU A 104 12.62 -2.28 -2.08
N ALA A 105 13.57 -2.50 -1.17
CA ALA A 105 13.76 -1.64 -0.01
C ALA A 105 13.97 -0.19 -0.45
N ALA A 106 13.15 0.72 0.08
CA ALA A 106 13.34 2.15 -0.15
C ALA A 106 14.69 2.61 0.42
N PRO A 107 15.35 3.62 -0.18
CA PRO A 107 16.53 4.23 0.41
C PRO A 107 16.20 4.74 1.82
N ALA A 108 17.14 4.56 2.75
CA ALA A 108 16.93 4.87 4.17
C ALA A 108 16.57 6.35 4.36
N ARG A 109 15.36 6.64 4.87
CA ARG A 109 14.98 7.99 5.28
C ARG A 109 15.71 8.33 6.58
N PRO A 110 16.30 9.53 6.74
CA PRO A 110 16.68 10.01 8.06
C PRO A 110 15.44 10.03 8.97
N PRO A 111 15.57 9.66 10.26
CA PRO A 111 14.44 9.62 11.17
C PRO A 111 13.78 11.00 11.18
N ALA A 112 12.46 11.05 10.97
CA ALA A 112 11.72 12.28 11.21
C ALA A 112 11.92 12.65 12.69
N GLY A 113 12.35 13.88 12.94
CA GLY A 113 12.52 14.40 14.29
C GLY A 113 11.25 14.10 15.08
N ARG A 114 11.38 13.23 16.09
CA ARG A 114 10.36 13.13 17.14
C ARG A 114 10.35 14.50 17.82
N GLU A 115 9.30 15.28 17.62
CA GLU A 115 8.98 16.32 18.61
C GLU A 115 8.76 15.59 19.95
N PRO A 116 9.47 15.99 21.02
CA PRO A 116 9.26 15.39 22.32
C PRO A 116 7.85 15.72 22.81
N ALA A 117 7.17 14.71 23.35
CA ALA A 117 5.92 14.85 24.08
C ALA A 117 6.14 15.58 25.41
#